data_AF-A0A4R5P5Q2-F1
#
_entry.id   AF-A0A4R5P5Q2-F1
#
_cell.length_a   1.000
_cell.length_b   1.000
_cell.length_c   1.000
_cell.angle_alpha   90.00
_cell.angle_beta   90.00
_cell.angle_gamma   90.00
#
_symmetry.space_group_name_H-M   'P 1'
#
loop_
_entity.id
_entity.type
_entity.pdbx_description
1 polymer ?
#
loop_
_entity_poly.entity_id
_entity_poly.type
_entity_poly.pdbx_seq_one_letter_code
_entity_poly.pdbx_strand_id
1 'polypeptide(L)'
;MTVINEGDTDDVHEVWLAPVFEDGERSIGSGDGAHSGSIAVEEIGQGDGGSIYRWRPAAEVIGWRVICQCYSRGEQWVSPRLWKRVPSEALENLDAAKIYAADSDVIDVDARPDVHDAVCAEWRREHMAEADAFAAVLSASRKVKESTAELSEAVAAARGVGLPWSKIGEAAQMSGQSAHERWSKRGETATAKSRTVPFSDLGPP
;
A
#
# COMPACT_ATOMS: atom_id res chain seq x y z
N MET A 1 -11.93 9.71 -9.54
CA MET A 1 -10.80 9.58 -8.60
C MET A 1 -10.83 8.20 -7.96
N THR A 2 -10.01 7.28 -8.46
CA THR A 2 -9.90 5.92 -7.92
C THR A 2 -8.79 5.93 -6.88
N VAL A 3 -9.17 5.82 -5.60
CA VAL A 3 -8.23 5.76 -4.47
C VAL A 3 -7.66 4.34 -4.40
N ILE A 4 -6.32 4.21 -4.48
CA ILE A 4 -5.64 2.93 -4.28
C ILE A 4 -4.92 2.99 -2.93
N ASN A 5 -5.49 2.32 -1.94
CA ASN A 5 -4.80 2.04 -0.68
C ASN A 5 -4.14 0.66 -0.78
N GLU A 6 -2.85 0.62 -1.10
CA GLU A 6 -2.05 -0.61 -0.99
C GLU A 6 -1.11 -0.51 0.20
N GLY A 7 -1.34 -1.33 1.23
CA GLY A 7 -0.33 -1.68 2.23
C GLY A 7 -0.77 -1.51 3.67
N ASP A 8 -0.76 -2.61 4.42
CA ASP A 8 -0.75 -2.67 5.89
C ASP A 8 0.61 -2.16 6.43
N THR A 9 0.88 -0.90 6.12
CA THR A 9 2.03 -0.07 6.49
C THR A 9 1.52 1.34 6.70
N ASP A 10 1.95 2.01 7.77
CA ASP A 10 1.62 3.41 8.07
C ASP A 10 2.12 4.41 6.99
N ASP A 11 2.59 3.94 5.83
CA ASP A 11 3.05 4.73 4.68
C ASP A 11 1.96 4.77 3.60
N VAL A 12 1.05 5.75 3.70
CA VAL A 12 -0.08 5.89 2.77
C VAL A 12 0.35 6.81 1.63
N HIS A 13 0.22 6.30 0.41
CA HIS A 13 0.51 7.02 -0.81
C HIS A 13 -0.71 7.06 -1.70
N GLU A 14 -1.13 8.25 -2.10
CA GLU A 14 -2.18 8.44 -3.09
C GLU A 14 -1.59 9.00 -4.39
N VAL A 15 -1.86 8.35 -5.51
CA VAL A 15 -1.33 8.75 -6.83
C VAL A 15 -2.43 9.22 -7.77
N TRP A 16 -2.18 10.28 -8.52
CA TRP A 16 -3.08 10.75 -9.58
C TRP A 16 -2.32 11.45 -10.72
N LEU A 17 -3.00 11.60 -11.85
CA LEU A 17 -2.53 12.41 -12.98
C LEU A 17 -3.11 13.81 -12.90
N ALA A 18 -2.26 14.81 -12.70
CA ALA A 18 -2.67 16.21 -12.72
C ALA A 18 -2.49 16.80 -14.12
N PRO A 19 -3.57 17.28 -14.79
CA PRO A 19 -3.46 18.10 -15.99
C PRO A 19 -2.52 19.29 -15.79
N VAL A 20 -1.70 19.58 -16.81
CA VAL A 20 -0.71 20.65 -16.79
C VAL A 20 -0.88 21.55 -18.00
N PHE A 21 -0.73 22.86 -17.77
CA PHE A 21 -0.80 23.91 -18.78
C PHE A 21 0.61 24.34 -19.21
N GLU A 22 0.71 25.04 -20.34
CA GLU A 22 2.01 25.48 -20.91
C GLU A 22 2.81 26.39 -19.96
N ASP A 23 2.12 27.16 -19.11
CA ASP A 23 2.73 28.03 -18.09
C ASP A 23 3.20 27.27 -16.83
N GLY A 24 3.01 25.95 -16.78
CA GLY A 24 3.37 25.09 -15.67
C GLY A 24 2.33 25.02 -14.55
N GLU A 25 1.22 25.75 -14.66
CA GLU A 25 0.07 25.60 -13.77
C GLU A 25 -0.49 24.18 -13.86
N ARG A 26 -1.05 23.68 -12.75
CA ARG A 26 -1.61 22.33 -12.68
C ARG A 26 -3.02 22.37 -12.13
N SER A 27 -3.80 21.36 -12.51
CA SER A 27 -5.07 21.12 -11.86
C SER A 27 -4.87 20.79 -10.38
N ILE A 28 -5.82 21.24 -9.55
CA ILE A 28 -5.93 20.86 -8.14
C ILE A 28 -6.91 19.70 -7.90
N GLY A 29 -7.34 19.03 -8.97
CA GLY A 29 -8.27 17.89 -8.93
C GLY A 29 -9.65 18.20 -9.51
N SER A 30 -10.59 17.28 -9.27
CA SER A 30 -12.00 17.47 -9.62
C SER A 30 -12.68 18.32 -8.54
N GLY A 31 -12.80 19.62 -8.77
CA GLY A 31 -13.58 20.49 -7.89
C GLY A 31 -15.08 20.15 -7.94
N ASP A 32 -15.79 20.39 -6.84
CA ASP A 32 -17.25 20.37 -6.84
C ASP A 32 -17.80 21.25 -7.98
N GLY A 33 -18.77 20.75 -8.73
CA GLY A 33 -19.35 21.47 -9.88
C GLY A 33 -18.55 21.40 -11.18
N ALA A 34 -17.62 20.44 -11.32
CA ALA A 34 -16.89 20.21 -12.56
C ALA A 34 -17.84 20.10 -13.78
N HIS A 35 -17.52 20.86 -14.83
CA HIS A 35 -18.21 20.79 -16.12
C HIS A 35 -17.28 20.17 -17.16
N SER A 36 -17.84 19.36 -18.07
CA SER A 36 -17.08 18.75 -19.17
C SER A 36 -16.28 19.82 -19.92
N GLY A 37 -14.97 19.57 -20.09
CA GLY A 37 -14.07 20.49 -20.80
C GLY A 37 -13.52 21.65 -19.97
N SER A 38 -13.75 21.68 -18.65
CA SER A 38 -13.18 22.67 -17.72
C SER A 38 -12.33 21.99 -16.65
N ILE A 39 -11.20 22.61 -16.30
CA ILE A 39 -10.22 22.09 -15.35
C ILE A 39 -10.07 23.10 -14.20
N ALA A 40 -10.31 22.66 -12.96
CA ALA A 40 -10.09 23.48 -11.78
C ALA A 40 -8.59 23.60 -11.51
N VAL A 41 -8.12 24.84 -11.30
CA VAL A 41 -6.70 25.16 -11.09
C VAL A 41 -6.43 25.90 -9.78
N GLU A 42 -7.47 26.43 -9.14
CA GLU A 42 -7.36 27.15 -7.87
C GLU A 42 -8.73 27.22 -7.19
N GLU A 43 -8.78 26.98 -5.88
CA GLU A 43 -9.95 27.28 -5.05
C GLU A 43 -9.87 28.75 -4.60
N ILE A 44 -10.85 29.54 -5.01
CA ILE A 44 -10.87 31.00 -4.79
C ILE A 44 -11.84 31.42 -3.69
N GLY A 45 -12.58 30.47 -3.10
CA GLY A 45 -13.46 30.73 -1.96
C GLY A 45 -14.50 29.64 -1.73
N GLN A 46 -15.41 29.90 -0.80
CA GLN A 46 -16.50 29.02 -0.43
C GLN A 46 -17.83 29.78 -0.55
N GLY A 47 -18.82 29.17 -1.19
CA GLY A 47 -20.18 29.70 -1.31
C GLY A 47 -21.24 28.74 -0.80
N ASP A 48 -22.51 29.16 -0.87
CA ASP A 48 -23.66 28.39 -0.38
C ASP A 48 -23.82 27.01 -1.08
N GLY A 49 -23.17 26.82 -2.24
CA GLY A 49 -23.18 25.58 -3.03
C GLY A 49 -21.88 24.77 -2.98
N GLY A 50 -20.91 25.11 -2.12
CA GLY A 50 -19.62 24.44 -2.02
C GLY A 50 -18.43 25.34 -2.39
N SER A 51 -17.28 24.72 -2.63
CA SER A 51 -16.07 25.42 -3.03
C SER A 51 -16.22 26.08 -4.41
N ILE A 52 -15.65 27.27 -4.56
CA ILE A 52 -15.65 28.05 -5.80
C ILE A 52 -14.25 27.96 -6.39
N TYR A 53 -14.17 27.59 -7.66
CA TYR A 53 -12.91 27.39 -8.34
C TYR A 53 -12.71 28.38 -9.49
N ARG A 54 -11.44 28.73 -9.74
CA ARG A 54 -11.01 29.24 -11.04
C ARG A 54 -10.84 28.05 -11.98
N TRP A 55 -11.46 28.18 -13.15
CA TRP A 55 -11.48 27.16 -14.18
C TRP A 55 -10.68 27.59 -15.40
N ARG A 56 -10.06 26.62 -16.08
CA ARG A 56 -9.44 26.79 -17.40
C ARG A 56 -9.99 25.78 -18.40
N PRO A 57 -10.00 26.08 -19.70
CA PRO A 57 -10.40 25.13 -20.72
C PRO A 57 -9.49 23.91 -20.77
N ALA A 58 -10.06 22.71 -20.88
CA ALA A 58 -9.32 21.47 -21.08
C ALA A 58 -8.48 21.48 -22.37
N ALA A 59 -8.91 22.22 -23.39
CA ALA A 59 -8.18 22.43 -24.64
C ALA A 59 -6.78 23.05 -24.45
N GLU A 60 -6.54 23.76 -23.35
CA GLU A 60 -5.23 24.35 -23.02
C GLU A 60 -4.26 23.36 -22.36
N VAL A 61 -4.71 22.16 -21.99
CA VAL A 61 -3.88 21.15 -21.33
C VAL A 61 -2.91 20.53 -22.31
N ILE A 62 -1.63 20.58 -21.96
CA ILE A 62 -0.52 20.06 -22.78
C ILE A 62 -0.11 18.63 -22.40
N GLY A 63 -0.62 18.13 -21.28
CA GLY A 63 -0.30 16.82 -20.74
C GLY A 63 -0.59 16.70 -19.26
N TRP A 64 0.01 15.70 -18.62
CA TRP A 64 -0.17 15.40 -17.21
C TRP A 64 1.16 15.16 -16.51
N ARG A 65 1.16 15.40 -15.20
CA ARG A 65 2.21 14.93 -14.29
C ARG A 65 1.59 13.91 -13.34
N VAL A 66 2.30 12.82 -13.14
CA VAL A 66 2.03 11.92 -12.02
C VAL A 66 2.37 12.65 -10.74
N ILE A 67 1.45 12.68 -9.80
CA ILE A 67 1.63 13.25 -8.47
C ILE A 67 1.36 12.15 -7.44
N CYS A 68 2.17 12.11 -6.40
CA CYS A 68 1.97 11.26 -5.24
C CYS A 68 1.87 12.12 -3.98
N GLN A 69 0.80 11.95 -3.22
CA GLN A 69 0.69 12.49 -1.86
C GLN A 69 1.25 11.44 -0.89
N CYS A 70 2.42 11.71 -0.32
CA CYS A 70 3.06 10.87 0.67
C CYS A 70 2.58 11.31 2.06
N TYR A 71 1.44 10.82 2.51
CA TYR A 71 0.79 11.31 3.74
C TYR A 71 1.70 11.22 4.96
N SER A 72 2.46 10.14 5.06
CA SER A 72 3.30 9.84 6.21
C SER A 72 4.54 10.72 6.30
N ARG A 73 4.93 11.33 5.17
CA ARG A 73 6.01 12.32 5.09
C ARG A 73 5.48 13.76 5.10
N GLY A 74 4.18 13.95 4.87
CA GLY A 74 3.60 15.27 4.64
C GLY A 74 4.13 15.95 3.37
N GLU A 75 4.64 15.15 2.44
CA GLU A 75 5.30 15.62 1.22
C GLU A 75 4.48 15.25 -0.02
N GLN A 76 4.65 16.04 -1.07
CA GLN A 76 4.11 15.73 -2.39
C GLN A 76 5.28 15.48 -3.34
N TRP A 77 5.28 14.32 -3.98
CA TRP A 77 6.18 14.02 -5.08
C TRP A 77 5.49 14.32 -6.40
N VAL A 78 6.21 14.96 -7.32
CA VAL A 78 5.74 15.24 -8.68
C VAL A 78 6.74 14.63 -9.65
N SER A 79 6.24 13.79 -10.55
CA SER A 79 7.06 13.17 -11.59
C SER A 79 7.80 14.22 -12.43
N PRO A 80 9.10 13.99 -12.74
CA PRO A 80 9.87 14.86 -13.61
C PRO A 80 9.47 14.72 -15.09
N ARG A 81 8.75 13.64 -15.46
CA ARG A 81 8.33 13.34 -16.84
C ARG A 81 6.94 13.90 -17.14
N LEU A 82 6.79 14.51 -18.32
CA LEU A 82 5.49 15.01 -18.78
C LEU A 82 4.86 13.91 -19.62
N TRP A 83 3.66 13.49 -19.24
CA TRP A 83 2.81 12.67 -20.09
C TRP A 83 2.14 13.59 -21.09
N LYS A 84 2.71 13.71 -22.28
CA LYS A 84 2.31 14.69 -23.29
C LYS A 84 0.95 14.31 -23.89
N ARG A 85 0.04 15.29 -23.96
CA ARG A 85 -1.21 15.17 -24.71
C ARG A 85 -0.92 15.22 -26.21
N VAL A 86 -1.46 14.27 -26.97
CA VAL A 86 -1.35 14.23 -28.43
C VAL A 86 -2.74 14.40 -29.08
N PRO A 87 -2.82 14.93 -30.32
CA PRO A 87 -4.10 15.35 -30.89
C PRO A 87 -4.95 14.21 -31.47
N SER A 88 -4.45 12.98 -31.51
CA SER A 88 -5.15 11.83 -32.10
C SER A 88 -4.64 10.50 -31.55
N GLU A 89 -5.50 9.48 -31.50
CA GLU A 89 -5.13 8.11 -31.12
C GLU A 89 -3.95 7.55 -31.94
N ALA A 90 -3.85 7.88 -33.23
CA ALA A 90 -2.75 7.42 -34.09
C ALA A 90 -1.35 7.89 -33.64
N LEU A 91 -1.28 8.90 -32.77
CA LEU A 91 -0.04 9.45 -32.22
C LEU A 91 0.18 9.03 -30.75
N GLU A 92 -0.74 8.26 -30.18
CA GLU A 92 -0.63 7.72 -28.83
C GLU A 92 0.52 6.71 -28.76
N ASN A 93 1.28 6.81 -27.68
CA ASN A 93 2.36 5.90 -27.37
C ASN A 93 2.69 6.03 -25.88
N LEU A 94 2.12 5.14 -25.07
CA LEU A 94 2.25 5.16 -23.61
C LEU A 94 3.71 4.94 -23.16
N ASP A 95 4.48 4.11 -23.88
CA ASP A 95 5.91 3.92 -23.58
C ASP A 95 6.71 5.23 -23.74
N ALA A 96 6.31 6.07 -24.71
CA ALA A 96 6.87 7.39 -24.94
C ALA A 96 6.20 8.50 -24.09
N ALA A 97 5.32 8.13 -23.15
CA ALA A 97 4.48 9.04 -22.37
C ALA A 97 3.73 10.05 -23.24
N LYS A 98 3.06 9.54 -24.28
CA LYS A 98 2.15 10.28 -25.15
C LYS A 98 0.76 9.68 -25.01
N ILE A 99 -0.19 10.47 -24.54
CA ILE A 99 -1.58 10.05 -24.32
C ILE A 99 -2.49 10.86 -25.23
N TYR A 100 -3.39 10.20 -25.93
CA TYR A 100 -4.51 10.86 -26.57
C TYR A 100 -5.66 11.01 -25.55
N ALA A 101 -6.24 12.20 -25.49
CA ALA A 101 -7.47 12.44 -24.74
C ALA A 101 -8.28 13.52 -25.46
N ALA A 102 -9.59 13.32 -25.60
CA ALA A 102 -10.51 14.39 -25.95
C ALA A 102 -10.67 15.37 -24.77
N ASP A 103 -11.16 16.58 -25.03
CA ASP A 103 -11.33 17.60 -23.97
C ASP A 103 -12.25 17.13 -22.84
N SER A 104 -13.23 16.27 -23.15
CA SER A 104 -14.12 15.65 -22.17
C SER A 104 -13.42 14.68 -21.23
N ASP A 105 -12.30 14.10 -21.67
CA ASP A 105 -11.65 12.97 -20.99
C ASP A 105 -10.37 13.40 -20.27
N VAL A 106 -9.99 14.68 -20.37
CA VAL A 106 -8.70 15.17 -19.83
C VAL A 106 -8.57 14.94 -18.34
N ILE A 107 -9.67 15.07 -17.57
CA ILE A 107 -9.64 14.91 -16.12
C ILE A 107 -9.65 13.44 -15.69
N ASP A 108 -10.32 12.57 -16.45
CA ASP A 108 -10.53 11.15 -16.14
C ASP A 108 -9.69 10.23 -17.05
N VAL A 109 -8.60 10.75 -17.62
CA VAL A 109 -7.78 9.98 -18.56
C VAL A 109 -7.17 8.73 -17.92
N ASP A 110 -6.95 8.76 -16.60
CA ASP A 110 -6.47 7.66 -15.78
C ASP A 110 -7.55 6.63 -15.45
N ALA A 111 -8.82 6.88 -15.77
CA ALA A 111 -9.88 5.86 -15.72
C ALA A 111 -9.68 4.80 -16.81
N ARG A 112 -8.87 5.09 -17.83
CA ARG A 112 -8.43 4.11 -18.82
C ARG A 112 -7.40 3.15 -18.20
N PRO A 113 -7.64 1.82 -18.19
CA PRO A 113 -6.75 0.87 -17.52
C PRO A 113 -5.31 0.86 -18.06
N ASP A 114 -5.12 1.03 -19.37
CA ASP A 114 -3.81 1.07 -20.01
C ASP A 114 -2.97 2.28 -19.58
N VAL A 115 -3.59 3.47 -19.51
CA VAL A 115 -2.96 4.70 -19.00
C VAL A 115 -2.65 4.55 -17.52
N HIS A 116 -3.61 4.03 -16.75
CA HIS A 116 -3.44 3.77 -15.32
C HIS A 116 -2.23 2.87 -15.05
N ASP A 117 -2.16 1.71 -15.70
CA ASP A 117 -1.08 0.75 -15.52
C ASP A 117 0.28 1.35 -15.89
N ALA A 118 0.34 2.09 -17.01
CA ALA A 118 1.58 2.72 -17.46
C ALA A 118 2.09 3.80 -16.49
N VAL A 119 1.17 4.60 -15.94
CA VAL A 119 1.46 5.65 -14.97
C VAL A 119 1.85 5.07 -13.60
N CYS A 120 1.14 4.06 -13.12
CA CYS A 120 1.49 3.37 -11.89
C CYS A 120 2.84 2.65 -12.00
N ALA A 121 3.17 2.09 -13.18
CA ALA A 121 4.48 1.49 -13.41
C ALA A 121 5.60 2.54 -13.36
N GLU A 122 5.39 3.74 -13.91
CA GLU A 122 6.33 4.85 -13.78
C GLU A 122 6.46 5.32 -12.34
N TRP A 123 5.34 5.58 -11.66
CA TRP A 123 5.33 6.00 -10.25
C TRP A 123 6.06 5.01 -9.35
N ARG A 124 5.78 3.70 -9.49
CA ARG A 124 6.45 2.69 -8.67
C ARG A 124 7.96 2.68 -8.91
N ARG A 125 8.39 2.78 -10.16
CA ARG A 125 9.80 2.78 -10.54
C ARG A 125 10.55 4.02 -10.02
N GLU A 126 9.96 5.21 -10.17
CA GLU A 126 10.64 6.48 -9.91
C GLU A 126 10.49 6.97 -8.47
N HIS A 127 9.42 6.57 -7.77
CA HIS A 127 9.09 7.08 -6.45
C HIS A 127 8.99 5.99 -5.37
N MET A 128 8.33 4.87 -5.66
CA MET A 128 7.99 3.88 -4.62
C MET A 128 9.12 2.92 -4.27
N ALA A 129 10.26 2.93 -4.95
CA ALA A 129 11.33 1.95 -4.72
C ALA A 129 11.77 1.86 -3.24
N GLU A 130 11.83 2.97 -2.51
CA GLU A 130 12.16 2.98 -1.08
C GLU A 130 11.01 2.40 -0.24
N ALA A 131 9.78 2.83 -0.49
CA ALA A 131 8.58 2.37 0.21
C ALA A 131 8.35 0.86 -0.01
N ASP A 132 8.49 0.39 -1.24
CA ASP A 132 8.39 -1.02 -1.62
C ASP A 132 9.45 -1.86 -0.92
N ALA A 133 10.70 -1.37 -0.85
CA ALA A 133 11.76 -2.06 -0.13
C ALA A 133 11.47 -2.17 1.37
N PHE A 134 10.97 -1.09 1.98
CA PHE A 134 10.59 -1.09 3.39
C PHE A 134 9.41 -2.03 3.67
N ALA A 135 8.37 -1.99 2.84
CA ALA A 135 7.22 -2.88 2.92
C ALA A 135 7.63 -4.35 2.76
N ALA A 136 8.57 -4.66 1.87
CA ALA A 136 9.11 -6.01 1.70
C ALA A 136 9.83 -6.51 2.96
N VAL A 137 10.63 -5.66 3.62
CA VAL A 137 11.29 -6.00 4.90
C VAL A 137 10.26 -6.26 6.00
N LEU A 138 9.25 -5.40 6.15
CA LEU A 138 8.18 -5.59 7.13
C LEU A 138 7.41 -6.89 6.88
N SER A 139 7.05 -7.16 5.63
CA SER A 139 6.39 -8.40 5.22
C SER A 139 7.22 -9.63 5.54
N ALA A 140 8.52 -9.62 5.22
CA ALA A 140 9.42 -10.72 5.55
C ALA A 140 9.56 -10.92 7.06
N SER A 141 9.65 -9.83 7.84
CA SER A 141 9.72 -9.88 9.30
C SER A 141 8.46 -10.51 9.92
N ARG A 142 7.26 -10.15 9.42
CA ARG A 142 5.99 -10.78 9.84
C ARG A 142 5.99 -12.27 9.55
N LYS A 143 6.37 -12.67 8.34
CA LYS A 143 6.47 -14.09 7.95
C LYS A 143 7.44 -14.87 8.85
N VAL A 144 8.60 -14.30 9.19
CA VAL A 144 9.56 -14.92 10.13
C VAL A 144 8.93 -15.12 11.51
N LYS A 145 8.20 -14.11 12.01
CA LYS A 145 7.51 -14.19 13.30
C LYS A 145 6.44 -15.27 13.31
N GLU A 146 5.59 -15.32 12.28
CA GLU A 146 4.53 -16.32 12.09
C GLU A 146 5.13 -17.72 12.00
N SER A 147 6.10 -17.93 11.11
CA SER A 147 6.77 -19.22 10.93
C SER A 147 7.47 -19.70 12.21
N THR A 148 8.03 -18.78 13.00
CA THR A 148 8.64 -19.10 14.30
C THR A 148 7.60 -19.53 15.33
N ALA A 149 6.41 -18.92 15.32
CA ALA A 149 5.30 -19.30 16.17
C ALA A 149 4.76 -20.69 15.78
N GLU A 150 4.50 -20.91 14.50
CA GLU A 150 4.06 -22.20 13.95
C GLU A 150 5.05 -23.33 14.27
N LEU A 151 6.36 -23.10 14.10
CA LEU A 151 7.39 -24.07 14.48
C LEU A 151 7.34 -24.38 15.99
N SER A 152 7.10 -23.37 16.83
CA SER A 152 7.02 -23.57 18.27
C SER A 152 5.79 -24.39 18.67
N GLU A 153 4.65 -24.18 18.00
CA GLU A 153 3.43 -24.97 18.20
C GLU A 153 3.61 -26.41 17.73
N ALA A 154 4.23 -26.62 16.57
CA ALA A 154 4.54 -27.96 16.05
C ALA A 154 5.46 -28.73 17.01
N VAL A 155 6.48 -28.07 17.58
CA VAL A 155 7.36 -28.66 18.61
C VAL A 155 6.58 -29.03 19.87
N ALA A 156 5.68 -28.15 20.34
CA ALA A 156 4.84 -28.44 21.50
C ALA A 156 3.93 -29.65 21.25
N ALA A 157 3.31 -29.75 20.08
CA ALA A 157 2.49 -30.90 19.69
C ALA A 157 3.32 -32.20 19.62
N ALA A 158 4.51 -32.16 19.00
CA ALA A 158 5.44 -33.29 18.94
C ALA A 158 5.87 -33.77 20.34
N ARG A 159 6.13 -32.83 21.26
CA ARG A 159 6.41 -33.15 22.67
C ARG A 159 5.19 -33.73 23.38
N GLY A 160 3.99 -33.25 23.10
CA GLY A 160 2.73 -33.75 23.66
C GLY A 160 2.47 -35.23 23.36
N VAL A 161 2.91 -35.72 22.19
CA VAL A 161 2.86 -37.14 21.82
C VAL A 161 4.09 -37.95 22.24
N GLY A 162 5.02 -37.33 22.98
CA GLY A 162 6.17 -38.01 23.59
C GLY A 162 7.43 -38.12 22.73
N LEU A 163 7.51 -37.47 21.56
CA LEU A 163 8.72 -37.54 20.72
C LEU A 163 9.96 -36.99 21.45
N PRO A 164 11.10 -37.70 21.45
CA PRO A 164 12.29 -37.25 22.17
C PRO A 164 12.92 -36.01 21.50
N TRP A 165 13.59 -35.19 22.30
CA TRP A 165 14.26 -33.98 21.82
C TRP A 165 15.27 -34.21 20.70
N SER A 166 15.91 -35.38 20.64
CA SER A 166 16.80 -35.76 19.54
C SER A 166 16.10 -35.81 18.18
N LYS A 167 14.90 -36.43 18.10
CA LYS A 167 14.11 -36.49 16.85
C LYS A 167 13.53 -35.13 16.47
N ILE A 168 13.09 -34.36 17.46
CA ILE A 168 12.59 -33.00 17.22
C ILE A 168 13.73 -32.10 16.72
N GLY A 169 14.92 -32.19 17.32
CA GLY A 169 16.10 -31.48 16.88
C GLY A 169 16.48 -31.84 15.45
N GLU A 170 16.54 -33.13 15.11
CA GLU A 170 16.80 -33.61 13.75
C GLU A 170 15.83 -32.99 12.73
N ALA A 171 14.52 -33.03 13.01
CA ALA A 171 13.51 -32.43 12.14
C ALA A 171 13.65 -30.90 12.00
N ALA A 172 14.10 -30.22 13.06
CA ALA A 172 14.37 -28.79 13.07
C ALA A 172 15.81 -28.42 12.65
N GLN A 173 16.57 -29.37 12.12
CA GLN A 173 17.96 -29.20 11.66
C GLN A 173 18.91 -28.65 12.73
N MET A 174 18.76 -29.12 13.98
CA MET A 174 19.63 -28.77 15.11
C MET A 174 19.88 -29.96 16.04
N SER A 175 20.79 -29.80 16.99
CA SER A 175 21.01 -30.84 18.01
C SER A 175 19.79 -30.97 18.94
N GLY A 176 19.58 -32.17 19.49
CA GLY A 176 18.52 -32.37 20.49
C GLY A 176 18.71 -31.53 21.75
N GLN A 177 19.96 -31.26 22.15
CA GLN A 177 20.29 -30.36 23.26
C GLN A 177 19.84 -28.92 22.96
N SER A 178 20.15 -28.41 21.76
CA SER A 178 19.75 -27.06 21.32
C SER A 178 18.22 -26.94 21.22
N ALA A 179 17.54 -27.99 20.75
CA ALA A 179 16.08 -28.06 20.71
C ALA A 179 15.48 -28.02 22.13
N HIS A 180 16.04 -28.80 23.05
CA HIS A 180 15.62 -28.80 24.45
C HIS A 180 15.79 -27.41 25.07
N GLU A 181 16.97 -26.80 24.96
CA GLU A 181 17.24 -25.46 25.54
C GLU A 181 16.31 -24.38 24.99
N ARG A 182 15.99 -24.43 23.68
CA ARG A 182 15.14 -23.44 23.02
C ARG A 182 13.67 -23.54 23.44
N TRP A 183 13.15 -24.76 23.59
CA TRP A 183 11.70 -24.99 23.70
C TRP A 183 11.23 -25.56 25.05
N SER A 184 12.11 -26.13 25.88
CA SER A 184 11.71 -26.72 27.17
C SER A 184 11.05 -25.71 28.11
N LYS A 185 11.60 -24.50 28.17
CA LYS A 185 11.10 -23.40 29.03
C LYS A 185 9.76 -22.82 28.57
N ARG A 186 9.34 -23.07 27.33
CA ARG A 186 8.05 -22.59 26.79
C ARG A 186 6.88 -23.54 27.07
N GLY A 187 7.16 -24.82 27.37
CA GLY A 187 6.14 -25.78 27.79
C GLY A 187 5.73 -25.65 29.26
N GLU A 188 6.61 -25.11 30.11
CA GLU A 188 6.37 -24.94 31.55
C GLU A 188 5.33 -23.85 31.86
N THR A 189 5.26 -22.78 31.04
CA THR A 189 4.29 -21.69 31.24
C THR A 189 2.85 -22.07 30.89
N ALA A 190 2.64 -22.99 29.93
CA ALA A 190 1.30 -23.48 29.58
C ALA A 190 0.72 -24.45 30.61
N THR A 191 1.58 -25.16 31.36
CA THR A 191 1.16 -26.21 32.31
C THR A 191 0.79 -25.64 33.69
N ALA A 192 1.23 -24.41 34.01
CA ALA A 192 1.00 -23.79 35.33
C ALA A 192 -0.44 -23.29 35.61
N LYS A 193 -1.38 -23.41 34.64
CA LYS A 193 -2.79 -23.00 34.82
C LYS A 193 -3.80 -24.11 35.10
N SER A 194 -3.38 -25.38 35.22
CA SER A 194 -4.28 -26.45 35.65
C SER A 194 -4.00 -26.84 37.10
N ARG A 195 -4.39 -25.97 38.05
CA ARG A 195 -4.45 -26.36 39.47
C ARG A 195 -5.79 -27.05 39.72
N THR A 196 -5.80 -28.37 39.61
CA THR A 196 -6.88 -29.22 40.12
C THR A 196 -7.00 -28.94 41.62
N VAL A 197 -8.14 -28.39 42.05
CA VAL A 197 -8.43 -28.24 43.49
C VAL A 197 -8.84 -29.62 44.00
N PRO A 198 -8.15 -30.19 45.00
CA PRO A 198 -8.53 -31.47 45.57
C PRO A 198 -9.87 -31.35 46.32
N PHE A 199 -10.69 -32.40 46.22
CA PHE A 199 -12.04 -32.53 46.80
C PHE A 199 -12.11 -32.32 48.33
N SER A 200 -10.98 -32.25 49.01
CA SER A 200 -10.85 -32.02 50.46
C SER A 200 -11.19 -30.59 50.91
N ASP A 201 -11.36 -29.64 49.99
CA ASP A 201 -11.71 -28.24 50.32
C ASP A 201 -13.23 -27.93 50.30
N LEU A 202 -14.08 -28.94 50.02
CA LEU A 202 -15.53 -28.81 50.20
C LEU A 202 -15.88 -29.30 51.60
N GLY A 203 -16.12 -28.35 52.52
CA GLY A 203 -16.64 -28.61 53.86
C GLY A 203 -17.96 -29.41 53.82
N PRO A 204 -18.33 -30.08 54.93
CA PRO A 204 -19.46 -31.01 54.96
C PRO A 204 -20.81 -30.32 54.71
N PRO A 205 -21.83 -31.08 54.27
CA PRO A 205 -23.03 -30.57 53.59
C PRO A 205 -23.91 -29.63 54.41
#